data_AF-A0A672IDG8-F1
#
_entry.id   AF-A0A672IDG8-F1
#
_cell.length_a   1.000
_cell.length_b   1.000
_cell.length_c   1.000
_cell.angle_alpha   90.00
_cell.angle_beta   90.00
_cell.angle_gamma   90.00
#
_symmetry.space_group_name_H-M   'P 1'
#
loop_
_entity.id
_entity.type
_entity.pdbx_description
1 polymer ?
#
loop_
_entity_poly.entity_id
_entity_poly.type
_entity_poly.pdbx_seq_one_letter_code
_entity_poly.pdbx_strand_id
1 'polypeptide(L)'
;IGSPFALQNTVTTGIVSTAQRDGKELGLRDSDMDYIQTDAIINYGNSGGPLVNLDGEVIGINTLKVAAGISFAIPSDRITRFLNDSLDKHSKGECGSSDSRFIGIRMLTITPALIEELKQQNADFPNVTGGIYVHEVVPHSPAQKGGIKDGDIIVKLNGKPLSTTADLQGALQEETALLLEVRRDNDDLLFNIEPDVIMQ
;
A
#
# COMPACT_ATOMS: atom_id res chain seq x y z
N ILE A 1 7.84 -22.98 -3.38
CA ILE A 1 8.49 -22.70 -4.71
C ILE A 1 8.37 -21.21 -5.01
N GLY A 2 9.28 -20.61 -5.77
CA GLY A 2 9.04 -19.28 -6.34
C GLY A 2 10.07 -18.88 -7.39
N SER A 3 9.95 -17.65 -7.89
CA SER A 3 10.79 -17.09 -8.94
C SER A 3 11.23 -15.67 -8.56
N PRO A 4 12.47 -15.46 -8.08
CA PRO A 4 12.96 -14.14 -7.66
C PRO A 4 13.16 -13.17 -8.82
N PHE A 5 13.45 -13.66 -10.03
CA PHE A 5 13.80 -12.83 -11.19
C PHE A 5 13.25 -13.37 -12.52
N ALA A 6 12.13 -14.10 -12.50
CA ALA A 6 11.48 -14.71 -13.67
C ALA A 6 12.32 -15.71 -14.51
N LEU A 7 13.62 -15.89 -14.21
CA LEU A 7 14.56 -16.71 -15.00
C LEU A 7 15.13 -17.92 -14.23
N GLN A 8 15.10 -17.92 -12.89
CA GLN A 8 15.64 -19.01 -12.06
C GLN A 8 14.68 -19.38 -10.92
N ASN A 9 13.97 -20.50 -11.05
CA ASN A 9 13.06 -20.97 -10.00
C ASN A 9 13.85 -21.55 -8.82
N THR A 10 13.48 -21.17 -7.59
CA THR A 10 14.00 -21.80 -6.37
C THR A 10 12.93 -22.73 -5.78
N VAL A 11 13.29 -24.00 -5.64
CA VAL A 11 12.45 -25.05 -5.08
C VAL A 11 13.11 -25.59 -3.82
N THR A 12 12.35 -25.62 -2.73
CA THR A 12 12.74 -26.23 -1.47
C THR A 12 11.60 -27.14 -1.03
N THR A 13 11.94 -28.20 -0.33
CA THR A 13 11.00 -29.18 0.20
C THR A 13 11.22 -29.33 1.70
N GLY A 14 10.20 -29.79 2.40
CA GLY A 14 10.18 -29.92 3.84
C GLY A 14 8.85 -30.50 4.29
N ILE A 15 8.67 -30.56 5.60
CA ILE A 15 7.44 -30.99 6.25
C ILE A 15 6.76 -29.81 6.95
N VAL A 16 5.46 -29.93 7.16
CA VAL A 16 4.72 -29.01 8.02
C VAL A 16 4.98 -29.43 9.46
N SER A 17 5.66 -28.58 10.22
CA SER A 17 5.91 -28.82 11.65
C SER A 17 4.68 -28.49 12.49
N THR A 18 3.92 -27.47 12.10
CA THR A 18 2.69 -27.04 12.78
C THR A 18 1.81 -26.27 11.81
N ALA A 19 0.51 -26.55 11.79
CA ALA A 19 -0.42 -25.87 10.87
C ALA A 19 -0.95 -24.52 11.42
N GLN A 20 -0.89 -24.31 12.74
CA GLN A 20 -1.44 -23.14 13.42
C GLN A 20 -0.48 -22.66 14.49
N ARG A 21 0.48 -21.80 14.09
CA ARG A 21 1.38 -21.12 15.02
C ARG A 21 0.89 -19.68 15.22
N ASP A 22 0.54 -19.32 16.45
CA ASP A 22 0.11 -17.96 16.78
C ASP A 22 1.23 -16.95 16.49
N GLY A 23 0.92 -15.91 15.71
CA GLY A 23 1.86 -14.84 15.38
C GLY A 23 2.40 -14.08 16.60
N LYS A 24 1.68 -14.07 17.72
CA LYS A 24 2.13 -13.49 18.99
C LYS A 24 3.34 -14.22 19.54
N GLU A 25 3.44 -15.53 19.32
CA GLU A 25 4.62 -16.32 19.69
C GLU A 25 5.84 -16.02 18.82
N LEU A 26 5.64 -15.38 17.67
CA LEU A 26 6.71 -14.93 16.76
C LEU A 26 7.20 -13.50 17.08
N GLY A 27 6.69 -12.90 18.16
CA GLY A 27 7.01 -11.52 18.55
C GLY A 27 6.27 -10.46 17.72
N LEU A 28 5.32 -10.86 16.87
CA LEU A 28 4.47 -9.96 16.11
C LEU A 28 3.33 -9.49 17.02
N ARG A 29 3.55 -8.35 17.69
CA ARG A 29 2.68 -7.81 18.75
C ARG A 29 1.22 -7.53 18.32
N ASP A 30 0.99 -7.33 17.03
CA ASP A 30 -0.34 -7.04 16.44
C ASP A 30 -0.82 -8.15 15.48
N SER A 31 -0.25 -9.36 15.55
CA SER A 31 -0.70 -10.46 14.70
C SER A 31 -1.81 -11.26 15.36
N ASP A 32 -3.06 -11.05 14.95
CA ASP A 32 -4.19 -11.96 15.22
C ASP A 32 -4.28 -13.09 14.18
N MET A 33 -3.16 -13.44 13.55
CA MET A 33 -3.09 -14.46 12.51
C MET A 33 -2.20 -15.63 12.92
N ASP A 34 -2.66 -16.82 12.56
CA ASP A 34 -1.91 -18.06 12.64
C ASP A 34 -1.10 -18.30 11.36
N TYR A 35 0.07 -18.91 11.52
CA TYR A 35 0.98 -19.26 10.43
C TYR A 35 1.19 -20.77 10.34
N ILE A 36 1.46 -21.24 9.12
CA ILE A 36 1.97 -22.58 8.88
C ILE A 36 3.47 -22.54 9.12
N GLN A 37 3.96 -23.37 10.05
CA GLN A 37 5.37 -23.56 10.30
C GLN A 37 5.89 -24.75 9.48
N THR A 38 6.99 -24.53 8.76
CA THR A 38 7.68 -25.56 7.99
C THR A 38 9.18 -25.46 8.15
N ASP A 39 9.88 -26.58 8.02
CA ASP A 39 11.33 -26.64 7.92
C ASP A 39 11.84 -26.42 6.48
N ALA A 40 10.93 -26.34 5.50
CA ALA A 40 11.25 -25.96 4.14
C ALA A 40 11.94 -24.59 4.15
N ILE A 41 13.10 -24.51 3.49
CA ILE A 41 13.90 -23.28 3.49
C ILE A 41 13.15 -22.22 2.67
N ILE A 42 12.80 -21.11 3.30
CA ILE A 42 12.25 -19.92 2.65
C ILE A 42 13.35 -18.86 2.52
N ASN A 43 13.50 -18.29 1.32
CA ASN A 43 14.45 -17.22 1.00
C ASN A 43 13.81 -16.23 0.01
N TYR A 44 14.54 -15.16 -0.35
CA TYR A 44 14.07 -14.20 -1.36
C TYR A 44 13.71 -14.86 -2.72
N GLY A 45 14.25 -16.05 -2.99
CA GLY A 45 13.96 -16.85 -4.18
C GLY A 45 12.56 -17.44 -4.24
N ASN A 46 11.93 -17.70 -3.10
CA ASN A 46 10.63 -18.35 -3.05
C ASN A 46 9.59 -17.65 -2.16
N SER A 47 9.98 -16.58 -1.45
CA SER A 47 9.07 -15.70 -0.73
C SER A 47 8.06 -15.06 -1.69
N GLY A 48 6.80 -14.97 -1.27
CA GLY A 48 5.65 -14.59 -2.10
C GLY A 48 5.10 -15.71 -2.98
N GLY A 49 5.87 -16.79 -3.22
CA GLY A 49 5.41 -17.95 -3.98
C GLY A 49 4.57 -18.94 -3.14
N PRO A 50 3.92 -19.92 -3.77
CA PRO A 50 3.06 -20.87 -3.07
C PRO A 50 3.86 -21.92 -2.29
N LEU A 51 3.30 -22.30 -1.14
CA LEU A 51 3.58 -23.53 -0.43
C LEU A 51 2.53 -24.56 -0.86
N VAL A 52 2.98 -25.70 -1.40
CA VAL A 52 2.10 -26.72 -2.00
C VAL A 52 2.24 -28.07 -1.31
N ASN A 53 1.15 -28.82 -1.23
CA ASN A 53 1.18 -30.22 -0.79
C ASN A 53 1.57 -31.16 -1.96
N LEU A 54 1.63 -32.47 -1.69
CA LEU A 54 1.99 -33.48 -2.71
C LEU A 54 0.95 -33.63 -3.82
N ASP A 55 -0.29 -33.24 -3.56
CA ASP A 55 -1.39 -33.23 -4.54
C ASP A 55 -1.36 -31.99 -5.43
N GLY A 56 -0.42 -31.06 -5.20
CA GLY A 56 -0.26 -29.83 -5.98
C GLY A 56 -1.19 -28.70 -5.54
N GLU A 57 -1.88 -28.84 -4.41
CA GLU A 57 -2.77 -27.82 -3.86
C GLU A 57 -1.97 -26.79 -3.06
N VAL A 58 -2.36 -25.52 -3.18
CA VAL A 58 -1.73 -24.43 -2.42
C VAL A 58 -2.29 -24.42 -1.00
N ILE A 59 -1.44 -24.74 -0.03
CA ILE A 59 -1.78 -24.72 1.39
C ILE A 59 -1.33 -23.42 2.09
N GLY A 60 -0.50 -22.60 1.42
CA GLY A 60 -0.14 -21.28 1.93
C GLY A 60 0.75 -20.47 1.00
N ILE A 61 1.12 -19.25 1.42
CA ILE A 61 2.07 -18.37 0.74
C ILE A 61 3.34 -18.26 1.58
N ASN A 62 4.50 -18.51 0.98
CA ASN A 62 5.79 -18.42 1.64
C ASN A 62 6.07 -16.95 2.04
N THR A 63 6.35 -16.68 3.31
CA THR A 63 6.50 -15.30 3.79
C THR A 63 7.87 -15.05 4.40
N LEU A 64 8.13 -15.69 5.54
CA LEU A 64 9.23 -15.30 6.44
C LEU A 64 10.06 -16.53 6.83
N LYS A 65 11.37 -16.32 6.98
CA LYS A 65 12.28 -17.24 7.67
C LYS A 65 12.71 -16.58 8.97
N VAL A 66 12.57 -17.29 10.09
CA VAL A 66 12.93 -16.76 11.42
C VAL A 66 14.24 -17.34 11.92
N ALA A 67 14.45 -18.65 11.73
CA ALA A 67 15.66 -19.35 12.12
C ALA A 67 16.02 -20.47 11.14
N ALA A 68 17.18 -21.10 11.31
CA ALA A 68 17.52 -22.29 10.55
C ALA A 68 16.51 -23.41 10.85
N GLY A 69 15.85 -23.94 9.82
CA GLY A 69 14.82 -24.96 9.96
C GLY A 69 13.46 -24.46 10.49
N ILE A 70 13.26 -23.14 10.59
CA ILE A 70 11.97 -22.54 10.97
C ILE A 70 11.61 -21.44 9.98
N SER A 71 10.65 -21.77 9.13
CA SER A 71 10.05 -20.87 8.16
C SER A 71 8.53 -20.82 8.33
N PHE A 72 7.92 -19.72 7.91
CA PHE A 72 6.50 -19.47 8.05
C PHE A 72 5.83 -19.14 6.71
N ALA A 73 4.62 -19.64 6.56
CA ALA A 73 3.74 -19.36 5.44
C ALA A 73 2.36 -18.89 5.93
N ILE A 74 1.74 -17.97 5.20
CA ILE A 74 0.35 -17.53 5.44
C ILE A 74 -0.59 -18.66 4.97
N PRO A 75 -1.52 -19.15 5.80
CA PRO A 75 -2.41 -20.25 5.44
C PRO A 75 -3.35 -19.92 4.26
N SER A 76 -3.66 -20.90 3.42
CA SER A 76 -4.60 -20.75 2.29
C SER A 76 -5.99 -20.30 2.72
N ASP A 77 -6.48 -20.76 3.88
CA ASP A 77 -7.78 -20.34 4.42
C ASP A 77 -7.87 -18.82 4.62
N ARG A 78 -6.75 -18.19 5.00
CA ARG A 78 -6.67 -16.74 5.15
C ARG A 78 -6.77 -16.04 3.79
N ILE A 79 -6.17 -16.63 2.76
CA ILE A 79 -6.24 -16.15 1.38
C ILE A 79 -7.69 -16.23 0.90
N THR A 80 -8.36 -17.36 1.11
CA THR A 80 -9.77 -17.52 0.72
C THR A 80 -10.67 -16.52 1.41
N ARG A 81 -10.51 -16.28 2.73
CA ARG A 81 -11.25 -15.22 3.44
C ARG A 81 -10.95 -13.84 2.87
N PHE A 82 -9.67 -13.52 2.63
CA PHE A 82 -9.30 -12.24 2.05
C PHE A 82 -9.90 -12.02 0.66
N LEU A 83 -9.88 -13.05 -0.19
CA LEU A 83 -10.50 -13.02 -1.51
C LEU A 83 -12.00 -12.86 -1.40
N ASN A 84 -12.66 -13.61 -0.53
CA ASN A 84 -14.10 -13.49 -0.31
C ASN A 84 -14.49 -12.13 0.26
N ASP A 85 -13.75 -11.56 1.21
CA ASP A 85 -14.01 -10.22 1.74
C ASP A 85 -13.82 -9.15 0.66
N SER A 86 -12.81 -9.32 -0.19
CA SER A 86 -12.55 -8.40 -1.31
C SER A 86 -13.63 -8.54 -2.38
N LEU A 87 -14.00 -9.78 -2.74
CA LEU A 87 -15.05 -10.07 -3.69
C LEU A 87 -16.43 -9.66 -3.16
N ASP A 88 -16.74 -9.85 -1.88
CA ASP A 88 -17.98 -9.40 -1.24
C ASP A 88 -18.04 -7.87 -1.20
N LYS A 89 -16.93 -7.15 -1.00
CA LYS A 89 -16.90 -5.70 -1.23
C LYS A 89 -17.21 -5.33 -2.68
N HIS A 90 -16.74 -6.14 -3.64
CA HIS A 90 -17.07 -5.94 -5.06
C HIS A 90 -18.50 -6.36 -5.45
N SER A 91 -19.11 -7.34 -4.76
CA SER A 91 -20.38 -7.99 -5.17
C SER A 91 -21.58 -7.70 -4.26
N LYS A 92 -21.38 -7.32 -3.00
CA LYS A 92 -22.39 -6.70 -2.11
C LYS A 92 -22.26 -5.18 -2.17
N GLY A 93 -22.58 -4.60 -3.32
CA GLY A 93 -23.10 -3.23 -3.36
C GLY A 93 -22.20 -2.09 -2.87
N GLU A 94 -20.95 -2.03 -3.31
CA GLU A 94 -20.43 -0.76 -3.88
C GLU A 94 -20.31 -0.84 -5.42
N CYS A 95 -20.95 -1.82 -6.06
CA CYS A 95 -21.50 -1.68 -7.42
C CYS A 95 -22.79 -0.84 -7.40
N GLY A 96 -22.74 0.31 -6.77
CA GLY A 96 -23.67 1.40 -7.04
C GLY A 96 -22.81 2.55 -7.52
N SER A 97 -22.33 2.50 -8.76
CA SER A 97 -21.58 3.59 -9.42
C SER A 97 -20.83 4.46 -8.40
N SER A 98 -19.95 3.87 -7.58
CA SER A 98 -19.04 4.70 -6.81
C SER A 98 -18.06 5.17 -7.85
N ASP A 99 -18.39 6.28 -8.48
CA ASP A 99 -17.53 7.07 -9.34
C ASP A 99 -16.25 7.29 -8.53
N SER A 100 -15.31 6.34 -8.63
CA SER A 100 -14.07 6.41 -7.89
C SER A 100 -13.31 7.53 -8.56
N ARG A 101 -13.42 8.69 -7.94
CA ARG A 101 -12.88 9.94 -8.43
C ARG A 101 -11.40 9.95 -8.17
N PHE A 102 -10.64 10.35 -9.18
CA PHE A 102 -9.21 10.44 -9.10
C PHE A 102 -8.73 11.80 -9.61
N ILE A 103 -7.66 12.28 -9.00
CA ILE A 103 -6.91 13.44 -9.47
C ILE A 103 -5.57 13.05 -10.10
N GLY A 104 -5.12 11.81 -9.88
CA GLY A 104 -3.92 11.23 -10.47
C GLY A 104 -2.61 11.73 -9.83
N ILE A 105 -2.52 11.68 -8.50
CA ILE A 105 -1.27 11.92 -7.77
C ILE A 105 -0.94 10.72 -6.89
N ARG A 106 0.35 10.42 -6.76
CA ARG A 106 0.88 9.56 -5.71
C ARG A 106 1.27 10.43 -4.54
N MET A 107 0.67 10.12 -3.40
CA MET A 107 0.75 10.93 -2.19
C MET A 107 1.43 10.18 -1.06
N LEU A 108 2.24 10.89 -0.28
CA LEU A 108 2.83 10.43 0.96
C LEU A 108 2.43 11.38 2.08
N THR A 109 1.97 10.85 3.22
CA THR A 109 1.73 11.68 4.41
C THR A 109 3.06 12.24 4.92
N ILE A 110 3.13 13.55 5.16
CA ILE A 110 4.29 14.17 5.79
C ILE A 110 4.44 13.65 7.22
N THR A 111 5.58 13.02 7.49
CA THR A 111 5.99 12.60 8.83
C THR A 111 7.33 13.24 9.18
N PRO A 112 7.69 13.38 10.47
CA PRO A 112 9.00 13.92 10.85
C PRO A 112 10.17 13.17 10.20
N ALA A 113 10.08 11.84 10.11
CA ALA A 113 11.10 11.02 9.45
C ALA A 113 11.21 11.34 7.94
N LEU A 114 10.08 11.50 7.24
CA LEU A 114 10.05 11.84 5.83
C LEU A 114 10.58 13.25 5.55
N ILE A 115 10.29 14.22 6.42
CA ILE A 115 10.83 15.58 6.29
C ILE A 115 12.36 15.57 6.34
N GLU A 116 12.94 14.83 7.30
CA GLU A 116 14.40 14.74 7.42
C GLU A 116 15.03 14.07 6.18
N GLU A 117 14.40 13.02 5.65
CA GLU A 117 14.85 12.38 4.40
C GLU A 117 14.80 13.32 3.21
N LEU A 118 13.70 14.06 3.04
CA LEU A 118 13.52 15.01 1.93
C LEU A 118 14.47 16.21 2.05
N LYS A 119 14.73 16.71 3.27
CA LYS A 119 15.72 17.77 3.51
C LYS A 119 17.15 17.35 3.20
N GLN A 120 17.49 16.07 3.39
CA GLN A 120 18.80 15.55 3.02
C GLN A 120 18.98 15.50 1.50
N GLN A 121 17.91 15.27 0.75
CA GLN A 121 17.94 15.24 -0.71
C GLN A 121 17.85 16.64 -1.33
N ASN A 122 17.09 17.54 -0.72
CA ASN A 122 16.91 18.91 -1.17
C ASN A 122 17.01 19.89 0.01
N ALA A 123 18.10 20.66 0.07
CA ALA A 123 18.34 21.62 1.14
C ALA A 123 17.31 22.75 1.19
N ASP A 124 16.66 23.06 0.06
CA ASP A 124 15.63 24.09 -0.06
C ASP A 124 14.22 23.55 0.23
N PHE A 125 14.10 22.32 0.76
CA PHE A 125 12.81 21.74 1.08
C PHE A 125 12.04 22.60 2.12
N PRO A 126 10.78 22.97 1.84
CA PRO A 126 10.04 23.88 2.69
C PRO A 126 9.87 23.39 4.12
N ASN A 127 9.88 24.33 5.06
CA ASN A 127 9.62 24.02 6.45
C ASN A 127 8.11 23.85 6.67
N VAL A 128 7.64 22.62 6.60
CA VAL A 128 6.25 22.23 6.86
C VAL A 128 6.15 21.39 8.14
N THR A 129 5.05 21.58 8.88
CA THR A 129 4.76 20.81 10.10
C THR A 129 3.80 19.63 9.85
N GLY A 130 3.18 19.58 8.67
CA GLY A 130 2.22 18.56 8.26
C GLY A 130 1.72 18.82 6.84
N GLY A 131 1.00 17.86 6.27
CA GLY A 131 0.48 17.91 4.92
C GLY A 131 0.64 16.59 4.17
N ILE A 132 0.37 16.64 2.87
CA ILE A 132 0.62 15.55 1.93
C ILE A 132 1.71 15.97 0.96
N TYR A 133 2.76 15.16 0.85
CA TYR A 133 3.77 15.28 -0.17
C TYR A 133 3.31 14.61 -1.48
N VAL A 134 3.41 15.33 -2.58
CA VAL A 134 3.16 14.83 -3.94
C VAL A 134 4.44 14.19 -4.46
N HIS A 135 4.49 12.86 -4.40
CA HIS A 135 5.65 12.10 -4.86
C HIS A 135 5.72 12.01 -6.39
N GLU A 136 4.58 11.85 -7.04
CA GLU A 136 4.49 11.72 -8.50
C GLU A 136 3.11 12.17 -8.98
N VAL A 137 3.08 12.95 -10.07
CA VAL A 137 1.86 13.33 -10.78
C VAL A 137 1.72 12.46 -12.04
N VAL A 138 0.60 11.76 -12.14
CA VAL A 138 0.30 10.86 -13.28
C VAL A 138 0.10 11.70 -14.55
N PRO A 139 0.73 11.35 -15.69
CA PRO A 139 0.51 12.04 -16.96
C PRO A 139 -0.96 12.03 -17.40
N HIS A 140 -1.41 13.12 -18.02
CA HIS A 140 -2.78 13.38 -18.49
C HIS A 140 -3.86 13.40 -17.40
N SER A 141 -3.48 13.40 -16.13
CA SER A 141 -4.40 13.46 -14.99
C SER A 141 -4.95 14.87 -14.75
N PRO A 142 -6.06 14.99 -13.98
CA PRO A 142 -6.57 16.29 -13.54
C PRO A 142 -5.55 17.12 -12.76
N ALA A 143 -4.73 16.49 -11.92
CA ALA A 143 -3.69 17.18 -11.17
C ALA A 143 -2.63 17.79 -12.08
N GLN A 144 -2.20 17.08 -13.13
CA GLN A 144 -1.27 17.62 -14.12
C GLN A 144 -1.89 18.80 -14.87
N LYS A 145 -3.14 18.65 -15.33
CA LYS A 145 -3.88 19.72 -16.04
C LYS A 145 -4.08 20.95 -15.14
N GLY A 146 -4.28 20.74 -13.86
CA GLY A 146 -4.42 21.79 -12.86
C GLY A 146 -3.08 22.40 -12.38
N GLY A 147 -1.94 21.91 -12.85
CA GLY A 147 -0.63 22.53 -12.58
C GLY A 147 0.07 22.07 -11.30
N ILE A 148 -0.39 20.98 -10.68
CA ILE A 148 0.34 20.30 -9.61
C ILE A 148 1.58 19.64 -10.20
N LYS A 149 2.67 19.68 -9.44
CA LYS A 149 3.97 19.13 -9.81
C LYS A 149 4.49 18.16 -8.75
N ASP A 150 5.43 17.33 -9.17
CA ASP A 150 6.19 16.48 -8.27
C ASP A 150 6.96 17.36 -7.27
N GLY A 151 6.96 16.97 -6.00
CA GLY A 151 7.59 17.72 -4.92
C GLY A 151 6.69 18.73 -4.21
N ASP A 152 5.49 18.99 -4.73
CA ASP A 152 4.50 19.86 -4.10
C ASP A 152 4.03 19.31 -2.74
N ILE A 153 3.71 20.21 -1.79
CA ILE A 153 3.16 19.83 -0.49
C ILE A 153 1.76 20.42 -0.31
N ILE A 154 0.74 19.57 -0.28
CA ILE A 154 -0.64 19.98 -0.04
C ILE A 154 -0.81 20.19 1.47
N VAL A 155 -1.11 21.42 1.88
CA VAL A 155 -1.26 21.82 3.29
C VAL A 155 -2.72 22.02 3.70
N LYS A 156 -3.59 22.45 2.78
CA LYS A 156 -5.02 22.60 3.03
C LYS A 156 -5.86 22.10 1.88
N LEU A 157 -7.08 21.70 2.22
CA LEU A 157 -8.11 21.24 1.32
C LEU A 157 -9.42 21.95 1.66
N ASN A 158 -10.00 22.68 0.71
CA ASN A 158 -11.23 23.46 0.90
C ASN A 158 -11.17 24.36 2.15
N GLY A 159 -10.00 24.95 2.40
CA GLY A 159 -9.72 25.81 3.56
C GLY A 159 -9.50 25.07 4.88
N LYS A 160 -9.64 23.74 4.93
CA LYS A 160 -9.36 22.92 6.12
C LYS A 160 -7.91 22.42 6.11
N PRO A 161 -7.17 22.50 7.23
CA PRO A 161 -5.85 21.90 7.36
C PRO A 161 -5.90 20.41 7.08
N LEU A 162 -4.92 19.91 6.34
CA LEU A 162 -4.88 18.51 5.93
C LEU A 162 -3.67 17.83 6.56
N SER A 163 -3.89 16.71 7.24
CA SER A 163 -2.85 16.00 8.00
C SER A 163 -2.56 14.62 7.46
N THR A 164 -3.53 13.96 6.83
CA THR A 164 -3.40 12.57 6.39
C THR A 164 -3.92 12.37 4.96
N THR A 165 -3.40 11.34 4.29
CA THR A 165 -3.89 10.90 2.96
C THR A 165 -5.36 10.47 2.97
N ALA A 166 -5.87 9.98 4.10
CA ALA A 166 -7.27 9.62 4.26
C ALA A 166 -8.21 10.84 4.16
N ASP A 167 -7.77 12.02 4.63
CA ASP A 167 -8.55 13.25 4.54
C ASP A 167 -8.78 13.65 3.07
N LEU A 168 -7.75 13.51 2.24
CA LEU A 168 -7.82 13.81 0.81
C LEU A 168 -8.68 12.78 0.07
N GLN A 169 -8.56 11.49 0.42
CA GLN A 169 -9.39 10.43 -0.15
C GLN A 169 -10.88 10.60 0.18
N GLY A 170 -11.21 11.00 1.41
CA GLY A 170 -12.60 11.28 1.78
C GLY A 170 -13.19 12.41 0.97
N ALA A 171 -12.44 13.49 0.74
CA ALA A 171 -12.92 14.62 -0.05
C ALA A 171 -13.05 14.31 -1.54
N LEU A 172 -12.26 13.36 -2.08
CA LEU A 172 -12.42 12.91 -3.47
C LEU A 172 -13.78 12.25 -3.72
N GLN A 173 -14.43 11.70 -2.69
CA GLN A 173 -15.77 11.15 -2.80
C GLN A 173 -16.86 12.23 -2.92
N GLU A 174 -16.55 13.49 -2.57
CA GLU A 174 -17.51 14.58 -2.66
C GLU A 174 -17.67 15.07 -4.12
N GLU A 175 -18.86 15.56 -4.46
CA GLU A 175 -19.21 15.92 -5.84
C GLU A 175 -18.65 17.26 -6.32
N THR A 176 -17.57 17.74 -5.72
CA THR A 176 -17.11 19.14 -5.86
C THR A 176 -15.65 19.27 -6.26
N ALA A 177 -15.31 20.41 -6.85
CA ALA A 177 -13.93 20.76 -7.14
C ALA A 177 -13.15 20.91 -5.82
N LEU A 178 -11.91 20.40 -5.81
CA LEU A 178 -11.04 20.43 -4.65
C LEU A 178 -10.14 21.67 -4.74
N LEU A 179 -10.33 22.60 -3.81
CA LEU A 179 -9.43 23.74 -3.65
C LEU A 179 -8.25 23.32 -2.76
N LEU A 180 -7.11 23.10 -3.39
CA LEU A 180 -5.86 22.68 -2.75
C LEU A 180 -4.97 23.89 -2.51
N GLU A 181 -4.54 24.06 -1.26
CA GLU A 181 -3.46 24.97 -0.91
C GLU A 181 -2.16 24.17 -0.89
N VAL A 182 -1.24 24.53 -1.77
CA VAL A 182 -0.01 23.80 -2.05
C VAL A 182 1.17 24.71 -1.75
N ARG A 183 2.08 24.22 -0.91
CA ARG A 183 3.38 24.82 -0.72
C ARG A 183 4.36 24.26 -1.74
N ARG A 184 4.86 25.14 -2.60
CA ARG A 184 5.92 24.86 -3.55
C ARG A 184 7.07 25.79 -3.24
N ASP A 185 8.21 25.21 -2.83
CA ASP A 185 9.32 25.97 -2.30
C ASP A 185 8.85 26.87 -1.14
N ASN A 186 9.00 28.21 -1.22
CA ASN A 186 8.51 29.15 -0.21
C ASN A 186 7.18 29.83 -0.57
N ASP A 187 6.55 29.44 -1.67
CA ASP A 187 5.30 30.04 -2.13
C ASP A 187 4.10 29.17 -1.76
N ASP A 188 3.04 29.81 -1.26
CA ASP A 188 1.74 29.17 -1.05
C ASP A 188 0.85 29.46 -2.26
N LEU A 189 0.52 28.40 -3.00
CA LEU A 189 -0.25 28.43 -4.24
C LEU A 189 -1.63 27.80 -4.03
N LEU A 190 -2.64 28.30 -4.72
CA LEU A 190 -3.99 27.75 -4.70
C LEU A 190 -4.30 27.11 -6.06
N PHE A 191 -4.73 25.85 -6.02
CA PHE A 191 -5.11 25.07 -7.20
C PHE A 191 -6.53 24.56 -7.03
N ASN A 192 -7.37 24.81 -8.04
CA ASN A 192 -8.71 24.24 -8.10
C ASN A 192 -8.69 23.03 -9.03
N ILE A 193 -8.82 21.83 -8.46
CA ILE A 193 -8.73 20.57 -9.22
C ILE A 193 -10.09 19.90 -9.24
N GLU A 194 -10.61 19.62 -10.43
CA GLU A 194 -11.82 18.82 -10.61
C GLU A 194 -11.42 17.34 -10.72
N PRO A 195 -11.88 16.47 -9.81
CA PRO A 195 -11.62 15.04 -9.91
C PRO A 195 -12.30 14.45 -11.15
N ASP A 196 -11.62 13.56 -11.84
CA ASP A 196 -12.17 12.81 -12.97
C ASP A 196 -12.67 11.45 -12.48
N VAL A 197 -13.61 10.85 -13.20
CA VAL A 197 -14.23 9.57 -12.83
C VAL A 197 -13.53 8.44 -13.55
N ILE A 198 -13.02 7.46 -12.80
CA ILE A 198 -12.61 6.20 -13.42
C ILE A 198 -13.87 5.42 -13.75
N MET A 199 -14.24 5.36 -15.03
CA MET A 199 -15.19 4.35 -15.51
C MET A 199 -14.47 3.00 -15.47
N GLN A 200 -14.83 2.15 -14.51
CA GLN A 200 -14.41 0.74 -14.46
C GLN A 200 -15.38 -0.14 -15.25
#